data_AF-A0A6G0RGY1-F1
#
_entry.id   AF-A0A6G0RGY1-F1
#
_cell.length_a   1.000
_cell.length_b   1.000
_cell.length_c   1.000
_cell.angle_alpha   90.00
_cell.angle_beta   90.00
_cell.angle_gamma   90.00
#
_symmetry.space_group_name_H-M   'P 1'
#
loop_
_entity.id
_entity.type
_entity.pdbx_description
1 polymer ?
#
loop_
_entity_poly.entity_id
_entity_poly.type
_entity_poly.pdbx_seq_one_letter_code
_entity_poly.pdbx_strand_id
1 'polypeptide(L)'
;MRILQPTQIGGQTGPVTAPATANDKLEAIKILMNLLQEAGQVAGAFDAEDLFRPDLQIFQLSTKTLFDKLKVLVGEKVTDPSSTSSPDLPTQIGSTGDRTSSPFVSAAEADSDAS
;
A
#
# COMPACT_ATOMS: atom_id res chain seq x y z
N MET A 1 -11.95 19.33 24.05
CA MET A 1 -11.50 18.50 22.92
C MET A 1 -12.20 17.15 23.05
N ARG A 2 -12.93 16.68 22.03
CA ARG A 2 -13.46 15.30 22.01
C ARG A 2 -12.61 14.46 21.06
N ILE A 3 -12.39 13.20 21.41
CA ILE A 3 -11.55 12.25 20.68
C ILE A 3 -12.46 11.15 20.16
N LEU A 4 -12.38 10.86 18.86
CA LEU A 4 -13.07 9.72 18.27
C LEU A 4 -12.39 8.42 18.75
N GLN A 5 -13.18 7.45 19.20
CA GLN A 5 -12.71 6.15 19.68
C GLN A 5 -13.17 5.01 18.75
N PRO A 6 -12.53 4.83 17.58
CA PRO A 6 -12.81 3.69 16.72
C PRO A 6 -12.45 2.38 17.43
N THR A 7 -13.21 1.33 17.15
CA THR A 7 -12.98 -0.01 17.73
C THR A 7 -12.32 -0.89 16.69
N GLN A 8 -11.18 -1.47 17.02
CA GLN A 8 -10.56 -2.48 16.16
C GLN A 8 -11.35 -3.78 16.28
N ILE A 9 -11.84 -4.30 15.15
CA ILE A 9 -12.56 -5.57 15.09
C ILE A 9 -11.75 -6.52 14.21
N GLY A 10 -11.17 -7.56 14.83
CA GLY A 10 -10.27 -8.48 14.15
C GLY A 10 -8.83 -7.94 14.03
N GLY A 11 -8.02 -8.59 13.19
CA GLY A 11 -6.66 -8.15 12.88
C GLY A 11 -6.64 -6.97 11.90
N GLN A 12 -5.50 -6.28 11.81
CA GLN A 12 -5.37 -5.17 10.86
C GLN A 12 -5.50 -5.68 9.42
N THR A 13 -6.41 -5.10 8.65
CA THR A 13 -6.89 -5.65 7.37
C THR A 13 -6.09 -5.09 6.18
N GLY A 14 -4.79 -5.41 6.12
CA GLY A 14 -3.98 -5.14 4.93
C GLY A 14 -3.62 -3.66 4.68
N PRO A 15 -2.95 -3.37 3.55
CA PRO A 15 -2.40 -2.04 3.27
C PRO A 15 -3.49 -0.96 3.11
N VAL A 16 -3.20 0.25 3.58
CA VAL A 16 -4.12 1.39 3.51
C VAL A 16 -3.84 2.30 2.32
N THR A 17 -4.90 2.89 1.76
CA THR A 17 -4.81 3.84 0.65
C THR A 17 -4.56 5.26 1.15
N ALA A 18 -3.71 6.01 0.45
CA ALA A 18 -3.46 7.41 0.76
C ALA A 18 -4.76 8.24 0.66
N PRO A 19 -5.11 9.04 1.70
CA PRO A 19 -6.32 9.82 1.68
C PRO A 19 -6.24 10.94 0.64
N ALA A 20 -7.29 11.10 -0.17
CA ALA A 20 -7.41 12.22 -1.11
C ALA A 20 -7.67 13.55 -0.38
N THR A 21 -7.39 14.66 -1.06
CA THR A 21 -7.74 15.99 -0.55
C THR A 21 -9.25 16.20 -0.64
N ALA A 22 -9.90 16.47 0.49
CA ALA A 22 -11.32 16.79 0.55
C ALA A 22 -11.57 18.30 0.41
N ASN A 23 -12.55 18.70 -0.41
CA ASN A 23 -12.96 20.11 -0.56
C ASN A 23 -14.07 20.54 0.39
N ASP A 24 -14.73 19.57 1.03
CA ASP A 24 -15.78 19.79 1.99
C ASP A 24 -15.69 18.78 3.15
N LYS A 25 -16.48 19.06 4.19
CA LYS A 25 -16.44 18.30 5.44
C LYS A 25 -16.98 16.89 5.30
N LEU A 26 -18.03 16.70 4.51
CA LEU A 26 -18.65 15.40 4.35
C LEU A 26 -17.71 14.45 3.61
N GLU A 27 -17.05 14.94 2.55
CA GLU A 27 -16.01 14.19 1.84
C GLU A 27 -14.83 13.86 2.76
N ALA A 28 -14.38 14.81 3.60
CA ALA A 28 -13.30 14.53 4.55
C ALA A 28 -13.68 13.43 5.56
N ILE A 29 -14.93 13.42 6.03
CA ILE A 29 -15.46 12.38 6.90
C ILE A 29 -15.52 11.04 6.18
N LYS A 30 -16.02 10.99 4.93
CA LYS A 30 -16.06 9.75 4.14
C LYS A 30 -14.67 9.16 3.93
N ILE A 31 -13.68 9.99 3.61
CA ILE A 31 -12.29 9.57 3.45
C ILE A 31 -11.76 8.98 4.76
N LEU A 32 -12.04 9.61 5.91
CA LEU A 32 -11.65 9.07 7.21
C LEU A 32 -12.31 7.70 7.50
N MET A 33 -13.62 7.57 7.24
CA MET A 33 -14.34 6.32 7.47
C MET A 33 -13.80 5.18 6.60
N ASN A 34 -13.52 5.46 5.32
CA ASN A 34 -12.91 4.49 4.41
C ASN A 34 -11.52 4.05 4.90
N LEU A 35 -10.68 4.99 5.34
CA LEU A 35 -9.36 4.67 5.89
C LEU A 35 -9.44 3.77 7.13
N LEU A 36 -10.38 4.04 8.04
CA LEU A 36 -10.61 3.20 9.21
C LEU A 36 -11.06 1.80 8.80
N GLN A 37 -12.00 1.70 7.85
CA GLN A 37 -12.48 0.43 7.32
C GLN A 37 -11.36 -0.39 6.68
N GLU A 38 -10.51 0.22 5.85
CA GLU A 38 -9.34 -0.42 5.24
C GLU A 38 -8.37 -0.94 6.30
N ALA A 39 -8.16 -0.18 7.39
CA ALA A 39 -7.31 -0.63 8.50
C ALA A 39 -7.92 -1.78 9.34
N GLY A 40 -9.12 -2.26 9.02
CA GLY A 40 -9.86 -3.19 9.88
C GLY A 40 -10.31 -2.54 11.19
N GLN A 41 -10.36 -1.21 11.24
CA GLN A 41 -11.00 -0.49 12.33
C GLN A 41 -12.45 -0.25 11.95
N VAL A 42 -13.35 -0.92 12.67
CA VAL A 42 -14.76 -0.64 12.51
C VAL A 42 -15.03 0.67 13.24
N ALA A 43 -15.49 1.64 12.47
CA ALA A 43 -16.19 2.79 12.99
C ALA A 43 -17.29 2.29 13.93
N GLY A 44 -17.10 2.41 15.24
CA GLY A 44 -18.21 2.28 16.18
C GLY A 44 -19.28 3.32 15.85
N ALA A 45 -20.39 3.31 16.57
CA ALA A 45 -21.35 4.41 16.43
C ALA A 45 -20.68 5.74 16.83
N PHE A 46 -20.41 6.59 15.83
CA PHE A 46 -19.93 7.95 16.07
C PHE A 46 -21.13 8.88 16.27
N ASP A 47 -21.04 9.75 17.27
CA ASP A 47 -21.97 10.85 17.42
C ASP A 47 -21.78 11.82 16.24
N ALA A 48 -22.86 12.12 15.51
CA ALA A 48 -22.80 13.01 14.37
C ALA A 48 -22.35 14.43 14.78
N GLU A 49 -22.77 14.93 15.94
CA GLU A 49 -22.33 16.23 16.43
C GLU A 49 -20.83 16.25 16.69
N ASP A 50 -20.25 15.14 17.16
CA ASP A 50 -18.80 15.04 17.35
C ASP A 50 -18.02 14.96 16.04
N LEU A 51 -18.61 14.28 15.05
CA LEU A 51 -18.02 14.14 13.72
C LEU A 51 -18.15 15.44 12.92
N PHE A 52 -19.23 16.20 13.14
CA PHE A 52 -19.49 17.48 12.47
C PHE A 52 -19.07 18.70 13.28
N ARG A 53 -18.42 18.57 14.43
CA ARG A 53 -17.88 19.71 15.19
C ARG A 53 -16.51 20.21 14.68
N PRO A 54 -15.50 19.37 14.42
CA PRO A 54 -14.16 19.83 14.02
C PRO A 54 -14.14 20.49 12.64
N ASP A 55 -13.24 21.44 12.40
CA ASP A 55 -13.09 22.07 11.08
C ASP A 55 -12.52 21.11 10.02
N LEU A 56 -12.77 21.42 8.74
CA LEU A 56 -12.26 20.65 7.61
C LEU A 56 -10.73 20.46 7.67
N GLN A 57 -9.99 21.52 8.02
CA GLN A 57 -8.53 21.46 8.14
C GLN A 57 -8.07 20.47 9.22
N ILE A 58 -8.80 20.42 10.34
CA ILE A 58 -8.51 19.47 11.43
C ILE A 58 -8.75 18.04 10.94
N PHE A 59 -9.82 17.80 10.19
CA PHE A 59 -10.06 16.49 9.57
C PHE A 59 -8.93 16.09 8.62
N GLN A 60 -8.57 16.95 7.66
CA GLN A 60 -7.52 16.63 6.69
C GLN A 60 -6.19 16.32 7.38
N LEU A 61 -5.78 17.13 8.36
CA LEU A 61 -4.53 16.92 9.10
C LEU A 61 -4.59 15.65 9.94
N SER A 62 -5.71 15.38 10.61
CA SER A 62 -5.88 14.21 11.47
C SER A 62 -5.92 12.92 10.64
N THR A 63 -6.63 12.92 9.51
CA THR A 63 -6.71 11.78 8.59
C THR A 63 -5.34 11.47 7.98
N LYS A 64 -4.57 12.50 7.57
CA LYS A 64 -3.19 12.31 7.11
C LYS A 64 -2.30 11.71 8.20
N THR A 65 -2.36 12.27 9.40
CA THR A 65 -1.58 11.78 10.55
C THR A 65 -1.93 10.33 10.89
N LEU A 66 -3.21 9.97 10.82
CA LEU A 66 -3.67 8.60 11.02
C LEU A 66 -3.14 7.67 9.94
N PHE A 67 -3.22 8.08 8.66
CA PHE A 67 -2.68 7.33 7.54
C PHE A 67 -1.17 7.07 7.70
N ASP A 68 -0.37 8.08 8.05
CA ASP A 68 1.08 7.91 8.22
C ASP A 68 1.42 6.88 9.30
N LYS A 69 0.62 6.83 10.38
CA LYS A 69 0.77 5.80 11.42
C LYS A 69 0.36 4.42 10.90
N LEU A 70 -0.78 4.33 10.21
CA LEU A 70 -1.28 3.06 9.67
C LEU A 70 -0.32 2.49 8.62
N LYS A 71 0.22 3.33 7.74
CA LYS A 71 1.20 2.93 6.72
C LYS A 71 2.41 2.19 7.32
N VAL A 72 2.91 2.64 8.47
CA VAL A 72 4.04 1.98 9.16
C VAL A 72 3.64 0.59 9.69
N LEU A 73 2.37 0.42 10.06
CA LEU A 73 1.86 -0.79 10.69
C LEU A 73 1.40 -1.85 9.67
N VAL A 74 0.76 -1.43 8.57
CA VAL A 74 0.12 -2.33 7.60
C VAL A 74 0.58 -2.16 6.16
N GLY A 75 1.46 -1.18 5.90
CA GLY A 75 1.89 -0.82 4.55
C GLY A 75 0.91 0.13 3.85
N GLU A 76 1.36 0.65 2.71
CA GLU A 76 0.56 1.50 1.82
C GLU A 76 0.11 0.70 0.60
N LYS A 77 -1.16 0.85 0.22
CA LYS A 77 -1.66 0.34 -1.04
C LYS A 77 -1.15 1.22 -2.17
N VAL A 78 -0.18 0.71 -2.93
CA VAL A 78 0.23 1.34 -4.19
C VAL A 78 -0.95 1.25 -5.16
N THR A 79 -1.56 2.39 -5.48
CA THR A 79 -2.50 2.50 -6.59
C THR A 79 -1.70 2.91 -7.81
N ASP A 80 -1.06 1.93 -8.46
CA ASP A 80 -0.41 2.16 -9.75
C ASP A 80 -1.48 2.37 -10.83
N PRO A 81 -1.52 3.51 -11.54
CA PRO A 81 -1.92 3.51 -12.93
C PRO A 81 -0.73 3.02 -13.76
N SER A 82 -0.47 1.70 -13.74
CA SER A 82 0.55 0.99 -14.52
C SER A 82 2.02 1.26 -14.16
N SER A 83 2.66 0.33 -13.44
CA SER A 83 3.71 -0.56 -13.99
C SER A 83 4.37 -1.38 -12.87
N THR A 84 4.45 -2.68 -13.12
CA THR A 84 5.38 -3.62 -12.48
C THR A 84 6.75 -3.00 -12.20
N SER A 85 7.10 -2.79 -10.92
CA SER A 85 8.50 -2.74 -10.50
C SER A 85 8.65 -3.65 -9.31
N SER A 86 9.13 -4.86 -9.59
CA SER A 86 9.58 -5.85 -8.61
C SER A 86 10.54 -5.22 -7.60
N PRO A 87 10.59 -5.68 -6.34
CA PRO A 87 11.60 -5.21 -5.42
C PRO A 87 12.96 -5.77 -5.87
N ASP A 88 13.85 -4.83 -6.18
CA ASP A 88 15.26 -5.02 -6.46
C ASP A 88 15.92 -5.70 -5.24
N LEU A 89 16.35 -6.96 -5.40
CA LEU A 89 17.18 -7.65 -4.41
C LEU A 89 18.65 -7.40 -4.75
N PRO A 90 19.43 -6.69 -3.91
CA PRO A 90 20.87 -6.60 -4.12
C PRO A 90 21.52 -7.89 -3.59
N THR A 91 21.68 -8.90 -4.44
CA THR A 91 22.62 -9.99 -4.14
C THR A 91 23.98 -9.64 -4.71
N GLN A 92 24.77 -8.99 -3.87
CA GLN A 92 26.21 -8.88 -4.02
C GLN A 92 26.83 -10.28 -3.87
N ILE A 93 27.58 -10.77 -4.86
CA ILE A 93 28.79 -11.62 -4.68
C ILE A 93 29.58 -11.51 -5.99
N GLY A 94 30.86 -11.15 -5.85
CA GLY A 94 31.70 -10.65 -6.92
C GLY A 94 32.08 -11.66 -7.99
N SER A 95 32.50 -11.13 -9.13
CA SER A 95 33.29 -11.88 -10.10
C SER A 95 34.23 -10.93 -10.83
N THR A 96 35.41 -10.74 -10.24
CA THR A 96 36.62 -10.33 -10.95
C THR A 96 36.96 -11.41 -11.97
N GLY A 97 37.05 -11.06 -13.26
CA GLY A 97 37.46 -12.02 -14.27
C GLY A 97 37.21 -11.58 -15.70
N ASP A 98 37.99 -10.58 -16.13
CA ASP A 98 38.27 -10.32 -17.54
C ASP A 98 38.69 -11.61 -18.27
N ARG A 99 37.98 -11.96 -19.36
CA ARG A 99 38.57 -12.44 -20.63
C ARG A 99 37.49 -12.79 -21.66
N THR A 100 37.43 -11.93 -22.67
CA THR A 100 37.27 -12.23 -24.10
C THR A 100 37.43 -13.70 -24.50
N SER A 101 36.43 -14.27 -25.19
CA SER A 101 36.58 -14.84 -26.54
C SER A 101 35.28 -15.50 -27.03
N SER A 102 34.72 -14.86 -28.07
CA SER A 102 34.02 -15.33 -29.29
C SER A 102 33.45 -16.76 -29.47
N PRO A 103 32.46 -16.89 -30.39
CA PRO A 103 31.54 -18.01 -30.49
C PRO A 103 31.99 -19.10 -31.48
N PHE A 104 31.56 -20.34 -31.25
CA PHE A 104 31.54 -21.37 -32.30
C PHE A 104 30.16 -22.05 -32.37
N VAL A 105 29.85 -22.40 -33.62
CA VAL A 105 28.57 -22.87 -34.17
C VAL A 105 28.58 -24.40 -34.32
N SER A 106 27.38 -24.98 -34.51
CA SER A 106 27.04 -26.28 -35.13
C SER A 106 26.58 -27.44 -34.24
N ALA A 107 25.26 -27.67 -34.32
CA ALA A 107 24.57 -28.81 -34.96
C ALA A 107 24.92 -30.26 -34.57
N ALA A 108 23.91 -30.98 -34.07
CA ALA A 108 23.61 -32.36 -34.46
C ALA A 108 22.12 -32.66 -34.19
N GLU A 109 21.36 -32.91 -35.26
CA GLU A 109 20.08 -33.62 -35.21
C GLU A 109 20.37 -35.10 -34.93
N ALA A 110 19.60 -35.74 -34.05
CA ALA A 110 19.55 -37.20 -33.95
C ALA A 110 18.11 -37.63 -33.62
N ASP A 111 17.37 -37.89 -34.70
CA ASP A 111 16.22 -38.76 -34.75
C ASP A 111 16.59 -40.17 -34.27
N SER A 112 15.76 -40.78 -33.43
CA SER A 112 15.80 -42.22 -33.12
C SER A 112 14.46 -42.65 -32.52
N ASP A 113 13.52 -42.91 -33.41
CA ASP A 113 12.44 -43.88 -33.25
C ASP A 113 13.02 -45.31 -33.26
N ALA A 114 12.71 -46.11 -32.23
CA ALA A 114 12.55 -47.57 -32.34
C ALA A 114 12.16 -48.22 -30.99
N SER A 115 10.92 -48.72 -30.95
CA SER A 115 10.41 -49.98 -30.36
C SER A 115 9.27 -49.82 -29.36
#